data_AF-A0A352Z981-F1
#
_entry.id   AF-A0A352Z981-F1
#
_cell.length_a   1.000
_cell.length_b   1.000
_cell.length_c   1.000
_cell.angle_alpha   90.00
_cell.angle_beta   90.00
_cell.angle_gamma   90.00
#
_symmetry.space_group_name_H-M   'P 1'
#
loop_
_entity.id
_entity.type
_entity.pdbx_description
1 polymer ?
#
loop_
_entity_poly.entity_id
_entity_poly.type
_entity_poly.pdbx_seq_one_letter_code
_entity_poly.pdbx_strand_id
1 'polypeptide(L)'
;MGTPDIDLTASELKAIEIHKYYLSEKEGREVSLEEATADFLIYYEDEFLLNKQRDDIQQQHQEIEKYKWIKSEKEGRDIGEERAAEEWVERYGSLWRTERESLERNGFIEIHTQVRKKEGIHINMVELADIARRNNADLYLHKDHMKHYNFILFGKKAYLDVKSILCPKLLDAVHGEHIEFIATGEGAHAALEVAEALIEKTNSY
;
A
#
# COMPACT_ATOMS: atom_id res chain seq x y z
N MET A 1 -16.07 -21.94 -1.93
CA MET A 1 -14.59 -21.85 -1.90
C MET A 1 -14.29 -20.42 -1.54
N GLY A 2 -13.52 -20.18 -0.47
CA GLY A 2 -13.08 -18.81 -0.16
C GLY A 2 -12.27 -18.28 -1.34
N THR A 3 -12.45 -17.01 -1.67
CA THR A 3 -11.49 -16.30 -2.53
C THR A 3 -10.11 -16.46 -1.91
N PRO A 4 -9.07 -16.85 -2.68
CA PRO A 4 -7.71 -16.91 -2.15
C PRO A 4 -7.36 -15.57 -1.51
N ASP A 5 -6.65 -15.60 -0.39
CA ASP A 5 -6.11 -14.37 0.20
C ASP A 5 -5.10 -13.79 -0.79
N ILE A 6 -5.43 -12.65 -1.38
CA ILE A 6 -4.56 -11.93 -2.30
C ILE A 6 -3.53 -11.19 -1.45
N ASP A 7 -2.29 -11.68 -1.44
CA ASP A 7 -1.17 -11.03 -0.74
C ASP A 7 -0.38 -10.16 -1.72
N LEU A 8 -0.37 -8.86 -1.49
CA LEU A 8 0.24 -7.86 -2.36
C LEU A 8 1.40 -7.16 -1.65
N THR A 9 2.44 -6.84 -2.41
CA THR A 9 3.42 -5.82 -2.04
C THR A 9 2.88 -4.41 -2.34
N ALA A 10 3.51 -3.38 -1.77
CA ALA A 10 3.08 -1.99 -2.02
C ALA A 10 3.24 -1.58 -3.49
N SER A 11 4.26 -2.10 -4.17
CA SER A 11 4.45 -1.83 -5.60
C SER A 11 3.45 -2.57 -6.49
N GLU A 12 3.02 -3.79 -6.13
CA GLU A 12 1.94 -4.50 -6.83
C GLU A 12 0.60 -3.79 -6.62
N LEU A 13 0.28 -3.38 -5.39
CA LEU A 13 -0.91 -2.56 -5.14
C LEU A 13 -0.86 -1.28 -5.97
N LYS A 14 0.29 -0.61 -6.05
CA LYS A 14 0.45 0.58 -6.91
C LYS A 14 0.22 0.27 -8.38
N ALA A 15 0.72 -0.85 -8.87
CA ALA A 15 0.52 -1.28 -10.25
C ALA A 15 -0.97 -1.54 -10.54
N ILE A 16 -1.67 -2.19 -9.62
CA ILE A 16 -3.12 -2.42 -9.70
C ILE A 16 -3.88 -1.09 -9.71
N GLU A 17 -3.50 -0.12 -8.88
CA GLU A 17 -4.14 1.20 -8.87
C GLU A 17 -3.97 1.96 -10.18
N ILE A 18 -2.77 1.90 -10.76
CA ILE A 18 -2.49 2.49 -12.07
C ILE A 18 -3.30 1.77 -13.15
N HIS A 19 -3.37 0.43 -13.09
CA HIS A 19 -4.15 -0.39 -14.01
C HIS A 19 -5.64 -0.06 -13.93
N LYS A 20 -6.19 0.04 -12.70
CA LYS A 20 -7.58 0.42 -12.43
C LYS A 20 -7.92 1.77 -13.04
N TYR A 21 -7.03 2.75 -12.95
CA TYR A 21 -7.21 4.06 -13.58
C TYR A 21 -7.38 3.94 -15.10
N TYR A 22 -6.42 3.32 -15.80
CA TYR A 22 -6.49 3.20 -17.26
C TYR A 22 -7.62 2.30 -17.74
N LEU A 23 -7.95 1.25 -16.98
CA LEU A 23 -9.08 0.40 -17.26
C LEU A 23 -10.41 1.17 -17.11
N SER A 24 -10.50 2.05 -16.10
CA SER A 24 -11.66 2.94 -15.93
C SER A 24 -11.83 3.90 -17.11
N GLU A 25 -10.73 4.50 -17.59
CA GLU A 25 -10.74 5.36 -18.77
C GLU A 25 -11.20 4.61 -20.02
N LYS A 26 -10.69 3.39 -20.22
CA LYS A 26 -11.05 2.53 -21.36
C LYS A 26 -12.51 2.11 -21.35
N GLU A 27 -13.04 1.74 -20.18
CA GLU A 27 -14.42 1.26 -20.04
C GLU A 27 -15.44 2.40 -19.92
N GLY A 28 -14.98 3.65 -19.73
CA GLY A 28 -15.84 4.83 -19.58
C GLY A 28 -16.68 4.81 -18.29
N ARG A 29 -16.26 4.05 -17.28
CA ARG A 29 -16.88 3.95 -15.96
C ARG A 29 -15.81 3.73 -14.89
N GLU A 30 -16.13 4.04 -13.64
CA GLU A 30 -15.28 3.64 -12.52
C GLU A 30 -15.22 2.09 -12.44
N VAL A 31 -14.01 1.56 -12.47
CA VAL A 31 -13.71 0.13 -12.27
C VAL A 31 -13.35 -0.07 -10.81
N SER A 32 -13.91 -1.11 -10.19
CA SER A 32 -13.63 -1.39 -8.79
C SER A 32 -12.24 -1.99 -8.60
N LEU A 33 -11.70 -1.94 -7.38
CA LEU A 33 -10.43 -2.58 -7.06
C LEU A 33 -10.47 -4.09 -7.35
N GLU A 34 -11.59 -4.77 -7.04
CA GLU A 34 -11.73 -6.21 -7.28
C GLU A 34 -11.67 -6.55 -8.76
N GLU A 35 -12.36 -5.77 -9.60
CA GLU A 35 -12.33 -5.93 -11.05
C GLU A 35 -10.91 -5.71 -11.59
N ALA A 36 -10.26 -4.62 -11.19
CA ALA A 36 -8.90 -4.31 -11.63
C ALA A 36 -7.87 -5.32 -11.13
N THR A 37 -7.99 -5.80 -9.88
CA THR A 37 -7.12 -6.83 -9.32
C THR A 37 -7.28 -8.14 -10.10
N ALA A 38 -8.51 -8.57 -10.36
CA ALA A 38 -8.75 -9.80 -11.12
C ALA A 38 -8.17 -9.70 -12.54
N ASP A 39 -8.39 -8.58 -13.24
CA ASP A 39 -7.86 -8.37 -14.59
C ASP A 39 -6.31 -8.31 -14.58
N PHE A 40 -5.73 -7.60 -13.62
CA PHE A 40 -4.28 -7.49 -13.46
C PHE A 40 -3.61 -8.84 -13.22
N LEU A 41 -4.10 -9.63 -12.26
CA LEU A 41 -3.53 -10.94 -11.92
C LEU A 41 -3.65 -11.95 -13.07
N ILE A 42 -4.72 -11.87 -13.87
CA ILE A 42 -4.92 -12.80 -14.98
C ILE A 42 -4.05 -12.44 -16.19
N TYR A 43 -3.88 -11.15 -16.48
CA TYR A 43 -3.35 -10.73 -17.78
C TYR A 43 -2.03 -9.93 -17.72
N TYR A 44 -1.65 -9.35 -16.59
CA TYR A 44 -0.55 -8.38 -16.52
C TYR A 44 0.51 -8.68 -15.45
N GLU A 45 0.19 -9.49 -14.43
CA GLU A 45 1.09 -9.76 -13.30
C GLU A 45 2.45 -10.32 -13.74
N ASP A 46 2.47 -11.35 -14.58
CA ASP A 46 3.73 -11.99 -15.03
C ASP A 46 4.67 -10.99 -15.70
N GLU A 47 4.14 -10.14 -16.58
CA GLU A 47 4.93 -9.11 -17.27
C GLU A 47 5.41 -8.03 -16.30
N PHE A 48 4.54 -7.59 -15.39
CA PHE A 48 4.89 -6.63 -14.36
C PHE A 48 6.03 -7.15 -13.48
N LEU A 49 5.92 -8.38 -12.97
CA LEU A 49 6.92 -8.99 -12.09
C LEU A 49 8.27 -9.17 -12.77
N LEU A 50 8.27 -9.59 -14.05
CA LEU A 50 9.50 -9.72 -14.82
C LEU A 50 10.19 -8.36 -15.04
N ASN A 51 9.42 -7.32 -15.39
CA ASN A 51 9.95 -5.98 -15.57
C ASN A 51 10.47 -5.40 -14.25
N LYS A 52 9.71 -5.54 -13.17
CA LYS A 52 10.11 -5.14 -11.81
C LYS A 52 11.41 -5.81 -11.39
N GLN A 53 11.54 -7.12 -11.57
CA GLN A 53 12.76 -7.85 -11.23
C GLN A 53 13.98 -7.31 -12.00
N ARG A 54 13.82 -7.07 -13.31
CA ARG A 54 14.90 -6.51 -14.14
C ARG A 54 15.33 -5.13 -13.64
N ASP A 55 14.36 -4.26 -13.35
CA ASP A 55 14.62 -2.89 -12.91
C ASP A 55 15.25 -2.87 -11.51
N ASP A 56 14.84 -3.77 -10.62
CA ASP A 56 15.42 -3.90 -9.28
C ASP A 56 16.86 -4.46 -9.32
N ILE A 57 17.15 -5.41 -10.20
CA ILE A 57 18.53 -5.89 -10.42
C ILE A 57 19.40 -4.74 -10.93
N GLN A 58 18.94 -3.99 -11.93
CA GLN A 58 19.68 -2.87 -12.48
C GLN A 58 19.98 -1.79 -11.43
N GLN A 59 18.99 -1.43 -10.60
CA GLN A 59 19.18 -0.44 -9.54
C GLN A 59 20.10 -0.94 -8.42
N GLN A 60 20.02 -2.22 -8.03
CA GLN A 60 20.95 -2.79 -7.05
C GLN A 60 22.40 -2.76 -7.57
N HIS A 61 22.62 -3.06 -8.84
CA HIS A 61 23.95 -2.91 -9.46
C HIS A 61 24.47 -1.47 -9.38
N GLN A 62 23.61 -0.48 -9.63
CA GLN A 62 24.01 0.94 -9.52
C GLN A 62 24.37 1.34 -8.09
N GLU A 63 23.63 0.84 -7.09
CA GLU A 63 23.94 1.10 -5.68
C GLU A 63 25.24 0.41 -5.23
N ILE A 64 25.52 -0.81 -5.72
CA ILE A 64 26.78 -1.51 -5.47
C ILE A 64 27.96 -0.75 -6.08
N GLU A 65 27.84 -0.28 -7.32
CA GLU A 65 28.92 0.51 -7.96
C GLU A 65 29.17 1.84 -7.25
N LYS A 66 28.10 2.51 -6.80
CA LYS A 66 28.22 3.72 -5.97
C LYS A 66 28.93 3.42 -4.65
N TYR A 67 28.57 2.31 -3.99
CA TYR A 67 29.22 1.88 -2.75
C TYR A 67 30.70 1.56 -2.97
N LYS A 68 31.01 0.80 -4.02
CA LYS A 68 32.38 0.46 -4.44
C LYS A 68 33.22 1.71 -4.60
N TRP A 69 32.72 2.71 -5.32
CA TRP A 69 33.43 3.98 -5.53
C TRP A 69 33.71 4.69 -4.20
N ILE A 70 32.68 4.93 -3.37
CA ILE A 70 32.83 5.63 -2.07
C ILE A 70 33.83 4.90 -1.17
N LYS A 71 33.75 3.57 -1.13
CA LYS A 71 34.59 2.74 -0.25
C LYS A 71 36.04 2.68 -0.76
N SER A 72 36.23 2.64 -2.08
CA SER A 72 37.56 2.66 -2.70
C SER A 72 38.29 3.98 -2.45
N GLU A 73 37.58 5.11 -2.59
CA GLU A 73 38.11 6.43 -2.25
C GLU A 73 38.57 6.50 -0.78
N LYS A 74 37.77 5.91 0.12
CA LYS A 74 38.08 5.88 1.55
C LYS A 74 39.27 4.98 1.90
N GLU A 75 39.46 3.86 1.20
CA GLU A 75 40.59 2.95 1.41
C GLU A 75 41.85 3.32 0.62
N GLY A 76 41.76 4.31 -0.28
CA GLY A 76 42.86 4.71 -1.15
C GLY A 76 43.25 3.65 -2.19
N ARG A 77 42.37 2.67 -2.45
CA ARG A 77 42.54 1.61 -3.44
C ARG A 77 41.18 1.03 -3.85
N ASP A 78 41.09 0.47 -5.05
CA ASP A 78 39.91 -0.27 -5.47
C ASP A 78 39.67 -1.47 -4.55
N ILE A 79 38.45 -1.57 -4.00
CA ILE A 79 38.05 -2.70 -3.15
C ILE A 79 37.59 -3.92 -3.95
N GLY A 80 37.34 -3.78 -5.25
CA GLY A 80 36.84 -4.82 -6.14
C GLY A 80 35.32 -5.00 -6.07
N GLU A 81 34.76 -5.59 -7.15
CA GLU A 81 33.30 -5.75 -7.32
C GLU A 81 32.70 -6.76 -6.34
N GLU A 82 33.32 -7.93 -6.18
CA GLU A 82 32.83 -9.01 -5.32
C GLU A 82 32.70 -8.54 -3.87
N ARG A 83 33.77 -7.94 -3.32
CA ARG A 83 33.77 -7.38 -1.98
C ARG A 83 32.76 -6.25 -1.81
N ALA A 84 32.62 -5.37 -2.80
CA ALA A 84 31.64 -4.29 -2.75
C ALA A 84 30.20 -4.84 -2.71
N ALA A 85 29.90 -5.84 -3.54
CA ALA A 85 28.60 -6.47 -3.60
C ALA A 85 28.26 -7.17 -2.28
N GLU A 86 29.17 -7.98 -1.74
CA GLU A 86 28.98 -8.67 -0.45
C GLU A 86 28.74 -7.69 0.69
N GLU A 87 29.63 -6.69 0.84
CA GLU A 87 29.50 -5.68 1.91
C GLU A 87 28.20 -4.86 1.75
N TRP A 88 27.80 -4.52 0.54
CA TRP A 88 26.58 -3.76 0.30
C TRP A 88 25.32 -4.58 0.58
N VAL A 89 25.27 -5.84 0.13
CA VAL A 89 24.13 -6.74 0.38
C VAL A 89 23.94 -6.96 1.88
N GLU A 90 25.03 -7.18 2.62
CA GLU A 90 25.01 -7.36 4.08
C GLU A 90 24.50 -6.12 4.81
N ARG A 91 24.93 -4.92 4.39
CA ARG A 91 24.66 -3.66 5.11
C ARG A 91 23.37 -2.97 4.70
N TYR A 92 23.04 -3.00 3.41
CA TYR A 92 22.02 -2.13 2.82
C TYR A 92 20.94 -2.91 2.05
N GLY A 93 21.21 -4.14 1.59
CA GLY A 93 20.32 -4.86 0.70
C GLY A 93 18.92 -5.11 1.27
N SER A 94 18.80 -5.41 2.56
CA SER A 94 17.50 -5.61 3.23
C SER A 94 16.71 -4.31 3.38
N LEU A 95 17.39 -3.22 3.78
CA LEU A 95 16.79 -1.89 3.90
C LEU A 95 16.34 -1.40 2.53
N TRP A 96 17.18 -1.53 1.51
CA TRP A 96 16.86 -1.13 0.14
C TRP A 96 15.59 -1.82 -0.36
N ARG A 97 15.47 -3.14 -0.19
CA ARG A 97 14.25 -3.89 -0.56
C ARG A 97 13.03 -3.44 0.24
N THR A 98 13.20 -3.16 1.53
CA THR A 98 12.10 -2.67 2.38
C THR A 98 11.63 -1.28 1.95
N GLU A 99 12.55 -0.38 1.62
CA GLU A 99 12.21 0.95 1.11
C GLU A 99 11.56 0.89 -0.27
N ARG A 100 11.97 -0.05 -1.14
CA ARG A 100 11.32 -0.29 -2.45
C ARG A 100 9.87 -0.70 -2.30
N GLU A 101 9.55 -1.48 -1.27
CA GLU A 101 8.19 -1.93 -0.97
C GLU A 101 7.49 -1.11 0.12
N SER A 102 7.98 0.09 0.43
CA SER A 102 7.29 0.96 1.37
C SER A 102 6.06 1.59 0.72
N LEU A 103 5.01 1.80 1.52
CA LEU A 103 3.81 2.53 1.10
C LEU A 103 4.16 3.92 0.57
N GLU A 104 4.99 4.67 1.31
CA GLU A 104 5.43 6.02 0.96
C GLU A 104 6.08 6.07 -0.43
N ARG A 105 7.04 5.18 -0.70
CA ARG A 105 7.74 5.17 -2.00
C ARG A 105 6.81 4.81 -3.15
N ASN A 106 5.79 4.00 -2.88
CA ASN A 106 4.78 3.60 -3.86
C ASN A 106 3.58 4.56 -3.92
N GLY A 107 3.69 5.74 -3.29
CA GLY A 107 2.72 6.82 -3.43
C GLY A 107 1.46 6.63 -2.57
N PHE A 108 1.57 5.89 -1.49
CA PHE A 108 0.54 5.77 -0.47
C PHE A 108 0.91 6.61 0.76
N ILE A 109 -0.09 7.25 1.35
CA ILE A 109 0.02 7.93 2.63
C ILE A 109 -0.71 7.06 3.65
N GLU A 110 -0.12 6.87 4.82
CA GLU A 110 -0.66 6.07 5.91
C GLU A 110 -0.94 6.97 7.12
N ILE A 111 -2.08 6.80 7.77
CA ILE A 111 -2.40 7.39 9.06
C ILE A 111 -2.96 6.34 10.01
N HIS A 112 -2.78 6.56 11.31
CA HIS A 112 -3.22 5.65 12.37
C HIS A 112 -4.00 6.43 13.41
N THR A 113 -5.15 5.91 13.81
CA THR A 113 -5.94 6.43 14.91
C THR A 113 -6.34 5.32 15.87
N GLN A 114 -6.71 5.67 17.09
CA GLN A 114 -7.13 4.71 18.11
C GLN A 114 -8.55 5.04 18.57
N VAL A 115 -9.34 3.99 18.77
CA VAL A 115 -10.68 4.13 19.34
C VAL A 115 -10.58 4.44 20.83
N ARG A 116 -10.96 5.66 21.23
CA ARG A 116 -10.86 6.12 22.63
C ARG A 116 -12.16 6.00 23.40
N LYS A 117 -13.28 5.90 22.69
CA LYS A 117 -14.60 5.71 23.31
C LYS A 117 -14.70 4.34 23.99
N LYS A 118 -15.21 4.29 25.23
CA LYS A 118 -15.26 3.05 26.03
C LYS A 118 -16.22 2.01 25.47
N GLU A 119 -17.32 2.46 24.89
CA GLU A 119 -18.34 1.60 24.28
C GLU A 119 -17.93 1.12 22.87
N GLY A 120 -16.78 1.56 22.36
CA GLY A 120 -16.40 1.40 20.95
C GLY A 120 -17.09 2.43 20.06
N ILE A 121 -16.86 2.31 18.75
CA ILE A 121 -17.42 3.17 17.72
C ILE A 121 -18.02 2.35 16.58
N HIS A 122 -18.97 2.96 15.87
CA HIS A 122 -19.48 2.45 14.61
C HIS A 122 -18.96 3.35 13.48
N ILE A 123 -18.09 2.80 12.65
CA ILE A 123 -17.48 3.51 11.52
C ILE A 123 -18.45 3.44 10.33
N ASN A 124 -18.86 4.60 9.83
CA ASN A 124 -19.76 4.70 8.68
C ASN A 124 -18.99 4.53 7.36
N MET A 125 -19.01 3.32 6.80
CA MET A 125 -18.27 3.01 5.57
C MET A 125 -18.84 3.72 4.34
N VAL A 126 -20.15 4.03 4.33
CA VAL A 126 -20.77 4.78 3.22
C VAL A 126 -20.24 6.21 3.18
N GLU A 127 -20.08 6.82 4.35
CA GLU A 127 -19.51 8.17 4.47
C GLU A 127 -18.02 8.18 4.09
N LEU A 128 -17.25 7.16 4.47
CA LEU A 128 -15.87 7.01 4.02
C LEU A 128 -15.75 6.83 2.49
N ALA A 129 -16.65 6.05 1.89
CA ALA A 129 -16.71 5.91 0.43
C ALA A 129 -17.02 7.25 -0.27
N ASP A 130 -17.93 8.03 0.29
CA ASP A 130 -18.25 9.36 -0.22
C ASP A 130 -17.09 10.35 -0.06
N ILE A 131 -16.34 10.27 1.05
CA ILE A 131 -15.11 11.04 1.26
C ILE A 131 -14.07 10.69 0.19
N ALA A 132 -13.83 9.41 -0.07
CA ALA A 132 -12.89 8.95 -1.08
C ALA A 132 -13.25 9.49 -2.48
N ARG A 133 -14.51 9.34 -2.90
CA ARG A 133 -14.99 9.84 -4.21
C ARG A 133 -14.87 11.34 -4.35
N ARG A 134 -15.29 12.11 -3.34
CA ARG A 134 -15.26 13.59 -3.39
C ARG A 134 -13.85 14.15 -3.49
N ASN A 135 -12.86 13.41 -2.98
CA ASN A 135 -11.47 13.82 -3.00
C ASN A 135 -10.66 13.16 -4.13
N ASN A 136 -11.29 12.43 -5.06
CA ASN A 136 -10.59 11.71 -6.12
C ASN A 136 -9.43 10.85 -5.56
N ALA A 137 -9.74 10.08 -4.51
CA ALA A 137 -8.79 9.26 -3.81
C ALA A 137 -9.29 7.82 -3.70
N ASP A 138 -8.34 6.91 -3.62
CA ASP A 138 -8.58 5.53 -3.21
C ASP A 138 -8.16 5.39 -1.75
N LEU A 139 -9.09 4.91 -0.92
CA LEU A 139 -8.98 4.88 0.52
C LEU A 139 -9.21 3.46 1.01
N TYR A 140 -8.28 2.97 1.82
CA TYR A 140 -8.32 1.63 2.35
C TYR A 140 -8.28 1.70 3.88
N LEU A 141 -9.03 0.79 4.52
CA LEU A 141 -9.11 0.69 5.96
C LEU A 141 -8.57 -0.66 6.41
N HIS A 142 -7.76 -0.63 7.46
CA HIS A 142 -7.38 -1.79 8.24
C HIS A 142 -7.80 -1.60 9.71
N LYS A 143 -8.22 -2.70 10.33
CA LYS A 143 -8.33 -2.85 11.78
C LYS A 143 -8.05 -4.30 12.16
N ASP A 144 -7.87 -4.57 13.45
CA ASP A 144 -7.65 -5.92 13.91
C ASP A 144 -8.85 -6.83 13.59
N HIS A 145 -8.58 -8.09 13.25
CA HIS A 145 -9.60 -9.11 13.00
C HIS A 145 -10.63 -8.72 11.91
N MET A 146 -10.16 -8.26 10.75
CA MET A 146 -11.00 -8.02 9.57
C MET A 146 -11.77 -9.29 9.17
N LYS A 147 -13.08 -9.16 8.99
CA LYS A 147 -13.94 -10.24 8.46
C LYS A 147 -14.01 -10.24 6.93
N HIS A 148 -13.90 -9.06 6.34
CA HIS A 148 -13.98 -8.82 4.90
C HIS A 148 -12.85 -7.86 4.54
N TYR A 149 -12.13 -8.16 3.47
CA TYR A 149 -11.01 -7.38 2.97
C TYR A 149 -10.79 -7.72 1.49
N ASN A 150 -10.08 -6.85 0.79
CA ASN A 150 -9.73 -7.02 -0.61
C ASN A 150 -8.39 -7.76 -0.76
N PHE A 151 -7.42 -7.40 0.06
CA PHE A 151 -6.06 -7.91 -0.01
C PHE A 151 -5.40 -7.91 1.37
N ILE A 152 -4.33 -8.68 1.48
CA ILE A 152 -3.34 -8.62 2.55
C ILE A 152 -2.15 -7.86 1.99
N LEU A 153 -1.60 -6.92 2.76
CA LEU A 153 -0.38 -6.21 2.41
C LEU A 153 0.80 -6.88 3.10
N PHE A 154 1.72 -7.40 2.29
CA PHE A 154 2.99 -7.99 2.72
C PHE A 154 2.85 -9.09 3.79
N GLY A 155 1.82 -9.93 3.68
CA GLY A 155 1.52 -11.00 4.63
C GLY A 155 1.17 -10.54 6.04
N LYS A 156 0.95 -9.24 6.26
CA LYS A 156 0.83 -8.63 7.61
C LYS A 156 -0.57 -8.15 7.93
N LYS A 157 -1.12 -7.27 7.10
CA LYS A 157 -2.36 -6.53 7.40
C LYS A 157 -3.36 -6.67 6.27
N ALA A 158 -4.60 -7.01 6.61
CA ALA A 158 -5.69 -7.09 5.67
C ALA A 158 -6.36 -5.71 5.50
N TYR A 159 -6.55 -5.26 4.26
CA TYR A 159 -7.16 -3.97 3.93
C TYR A 159 -8.44 -4.13 3.13
N LEU A 160 -9.40 -3.26 3.43
CA LEU A 160 -10.67 -3.14 2.72
C LEU A 160 -10.71 -1.77 2.04
N ASP A 161 -10.86 -1.73 0.72
CA ASP A 161 -11.23 -0.52 -0.02
C ASP A 161 -12.60 -0.07 0.48
N VAL A 162 -12.72 1.18 0.92
CA VAL A 162 -13.98 1.73 1.44
C VAL A 162 -15.09 1.79 0.38
N LYS A 163 -14.73 1.73 -0.92
CA LYS A 163 -15.67 1.67 -2.05
C LYS A 163 -16.04 0.24 -2.44
N SER A 164 -15.44 -0.77 -1.80
CA SER A 164 -15.67 -2.18 -2.10
C SER A 164 -17.12 -2.59 -1.92
N ILE A 165 -17.58 -3.51 -2.77
CA ILE A 165 -18.87 -4.20 -2.59
C ILE A 165 -18.91 -5.06 -1.32
N LEU A 166 -17.75 -5.38 -0.75
CA LEU A 166 -17.61 -6.15 0.49
C LEU A 166 -17.83 -5.28 1.73
N CYS A 167 -17.91 -3.95 1.58
CA CYS A 167 -18.06 -3.05 2.71
C CYS A 167 -19.39 -3.24 3.44
N PRO A 168 -19.38 -3.54 4.75
CA PRO A 168 -20.58 -3.40 5.55
C PRO A 168 -20.93 -1.92 5.67
N LYS A 169 -22.22 -1.58 5.85
CA LYS A 169 -22.62 -0.17 6.04
C LYS A 169 -21.97 0.47 7.27
N LEU A 170 -21.87 -0.32 8.34
CA LEU A 170 -21.23 0.06 9.60
C LEU A 170 -20.17 -0.99 9.93
N LEU A 171 -18.99 -0.51 10.31
CA LEU A 171 -17.90 -1.35 10.80
C LEU A 171 -17.67 -1.03 12.28
N ASP A 172 -17.83 -2.04 13.13
CA ASP A 172 -17.64 -1.89 14.57
C ASP A 172 -16.15 -1.92 14.92
N ALA A 173 -15.73 -1.02 15.80
CA ALA A 173 -14.40 -1.02 16.39
C ALA A 173 -14.48 -0.82 17.90
N VAL A 174 -13.70 -1.60 18.66
CA VAL A 174 -13.76 -1.62 20.11
C VAL A 174 -12.77 -0.63 20.74
N HIS A 175 -12.99 -0.28 22.00
CA HIS A 175 -12.07 0.57 22.74
C HIS A 175 -10.63 0.05 22.71
N GLY A 176 -9.68 0.94 22.41
CA GLY A 176 -8.25 0.63 22.31
C GLY A 176 -7.82 0.05 20.96
N GLU A 177 -8.75 -0.34 20.10
CA GLU A 177 -8.45 -0.86 18.76
C GLU A 177 -7.81 0.24 17.90
N HIS A 178 -6.81 -0.15 17.12
CA HIS A 178 -6.15 0.73 16.15
C HIS A 178 -6.85 0.61 14.80
N ILE A 179 -7.18 1.76 14.23
CA ILE A 179 -7.69 1.90 12.87
C ILE A 179 -6.59 2.54 12.05
N GLU A 180 -6.27 1.91 10.94
CA GLU A 180 -5.30 2.42 10.00
C GLU A 180 -5.96 2.71 8.67
N PHE A 181 -5.58 3.84 8.09
CA PHE A 181 -5.97 4.18 6.74
C PHE A 181 -4.73 4.33 5.87
N ILE A 182 -4.81 3.75 4.67
CA ILE A 182 -3.87 4.08 3.59
C ILE A 182 -4.65 4.69 2.45
N ALA A 183 -4.07 5.68 1.77
CA ALA A 183 -4.70 6.30 0.62
C ALA A 183 -3.70 6.65 -0.49
N THR A 184 -4.17 6.65 -1.74
CA THR A 184 -3.43 7.14 -2.91
C THR A 184 -4.35 7.96 -3.82
N GLY A 185 -3.77 8.67 -4.78
CA GLY A 185 -4.47 9.62 -5.65
C GLY A 185 -4.24 11.09 -5.25
N GLU A 186 -4.72 12.01 -6.09
CA GLU A 186 -4.41 13.44 -5.98
C GLU A 186 -4.94 14.06 -4.68
N GLY A 187 -6.12 13.65 -4.20
CA GLY A 187 -6.69 14.13 -2.94
C GLY A 187 -6.53 13.18 -1.76
N ALA A 188 -5.56 12.26 -1.80
CA ALA A 188 -5.33 11.29 -0.72
C ALA A 188 -5.14 11.95 0.65
N HIS A 189 -4.33 13.01 0.75
CA HIS A 189 -4.14 13.75 2.00
C HIS A 189 -5.45 14.32 2.55
N ALA A 190 -6.26 14.96 1.71
CA ALA A 190 -7.54 15.55 2.11
C ALA A 190 -8.56 14.47 2.51
N ALA A 191 -8.58 13.33 1.79
CA ALA A 191 -9.43 12.20 2.13
C ALA A 191 -9.08 11.63 3.51
N LEU A 192 -7.79 11.48 3.82
CA LEU A 192 -7.31 10.98 5.10
C LEU A 192 -7.62 11.94 6.26
N GLU A 193 -7.42 13.24 6.08
CA GLU A 193 -7.75 14.25 7.09
C GLU A 193 -9.23 14.20 7.48
N VAL A 194 -10.13 14.09 6.49
CA VAL A 194 -11.57 14.02 6.74
C VAL A 194 -11.97 12.67 7.33
N ALA A 195 -11.35 11.57 6.90
CA ALA A 195 -11.58 10.24 7.48
C ALA A 195 -11.15 10.18 8.96
N GLU A 196 -9.98 10.73 9.30
CA GLU A 196 -9.51 10.83 10.69
C GLU A 196 -10.47 11.66 11.54
N ALA A 197 -10.88 12.83 11.04
CA ALA A 197 -11.83 13.71 11.73
C ALA A 197 -13.17 13.01 12.01
N LEU A 198 -13.63 12.13 11.11
CA LEU A 198 -14.84 11.33 11.31
C LEU A 198 -14.70 10.35 12.49
N ILE A 199 -13.55 9.69 12.59
CA ILE A 199 -13.26 8.79 13.72
C ILE A 199 -13.15 9.58 15.03
N GLU A 200 -12.42 10.70 15.04
CA GLU A 200 -12.25 11.52 16.24
C GLU A 200 -13.54 12.18 16.71
N LYS A 201 -14.40 12.58 15.78
CA LYS A 201 -15.76 13.01 16.09
C LYS A 201 -16.51 11.90 16.81
N THR A 202 -16.45 10.68 16.30
CA THR A 202 -17.15 9.52 16.89
C THR A 202 -16.57 9.12 18.25
N ASN A 203 -15.27 9.36 18.47
CA ASN A 203 -14.61 9.20 19.78
C ASN A 203 -15.11 10.18 20.85
N SER A 204 -15.56 11.37 20.46
CA SER A 204 -15.87 12.49 21.36
C SER A 204 -17.31 12.52 21.87
N TYR A 205 -18.22 11.74 21.26
CA TYR A 205 -19.64 11.66 21.62
C TYR A 205 -19.96 10.42 22.44
#